data_AF-A0AA39JWG2-F1
#
_entry.id   AF-A0AA39JWG2-F1
#
_cell.length_a   1.000
_cell.length_b   1.000
_cell.length_c   1.000
_cell.angle_alpha   90.00
_cell.angle_beta   90.00
_cell.angle_gamma   90.00
#
_symmetry.space_group_name_H-M   'P 1'
#
loop_
_entity.id
_entity.type
_entity.pdbx_description
1 polymer ?
#
loop_
_entity_poly.entity_id
_entity_poly.type
_entity_poly.pdbx_seq_one_letter_code
_entity_poly.pdbx_strand_id
1 'polypeptide(L)'
;MKCKSTQEIYMQWTRSIGLPYTVDTVPGIDETKILWIGPKRLEKVLFYCHGGGYMISALDAQFNFYRYLQLELEKRGIHVGVAMMTYKLLPEHQFPTQLRQARDALAFLIQAGVHPRNIMFAGESAGANLVIQTLSHILHCLPSVQPLKLTTDEGFRGVLLISPWVSMKADSELPWPLLHAKHKYDILSSRIIRLICRTLMKDIPRTDINFVDPIEAPKTWFDGLDNLVDRILITYGELEGFAPGVQLLYEKYLKPCHEDVKALQQRDGVHGDPILKFVWKQEDLGEIVPAIVDWVAELFMN
;
A
#
# COMPACT_ATOMS: atom_id res chain seq x y z
N MET A 1 -17.51 1.20 22.51
CA MET A 1 -17.70 1.93 21.23
C MET A 1 -17.21 1.03 20.11
N LYS A 2 -18.03 0.79 19.08
CA LYS A 2 -17.59 0.04 17.88
C LYS A 2 -16.66 0.96 17.09
N CYS A 3 -15.46 0.50 16.72
CA CYS A 3 -14.57 1.26 15.83
C CYS A 3 -15.27 1.50 14.49
N LYS A 4 -15.15 2.72 13.95
CA LYS A 4 -15.72 3.06 12.63
C LYS A 4 -14.99 2.28 11.54
N SER A 5 -15.74 1.81 10.56
CA SER A 5 -15.21 1.23 9.32
C SER A 5 -14.55 2.30 8.45
N THR A 6 -13.67 1.88 7.54
CA THR A 6 -13.03 2.76 6.54
C THR A 6 -14.07 3.57 5.74
N GLN A 7 -15.19 2.95 5.38
CA GLN A 7 -16.26 3.62 4.63
C GLN A 7 -17.01 4.67 5.47
N GLU A 8 -17.27 4.41 6.75
CA GLU A 8 -17.90 5.39 7.65
C GLU A 8 -16.99 6.60 7.88
N ILE A 9 -15.68 6.37 7.99
CA ILE A 9 -14.67 7.44 8.12
C ILE A 9 -14.62 8.26 6.83
N TYR A 10 -14.54 7.60 5.67
CA TYR A 10 -14.60 8.27 4.36
C TYR A 10 -15.87 9.12 4.18
N MET A 11 -17.05 8.60 4.55
CA MET A 11 -18.30 9.35 4.47
C MET A 11 -18.28 10.62 5.34
N GLN A 12 -17.68 10.56 6.53
CA GLN A 12 -17.54 11.71 7.41
C GLN A 12 -16.53 12.71 6.86
N TRP A 13 -15.42 12.21 6.32
CA TRP A 13 -14.39 13.00 5.67
C TRP A 13 -14.94 13.74 4.45
N THR A 14 -15.61 13.08 3.50
CA THR A 14 -16.17 13.77 2.32
C THR A 14 -17.16 14.85 2.72
N ARG A 15 -18.01 14.59 3.72
CA ARG A 15 -18.95 15.58 4.25
C ARG A 15 -18.24 16.78 4.89
N SER A 16 -17.14 16.58 5.61
CA SER A 16 -16.44 17.66 6.31
C SER A 16 -15.74 18.64 5.37
N ILE A 17 -15.36 18.19 4.17
CA ILE A 17 -14.70 19.02 3.15
C ILE A 17 -15.58 19.31 1.92
N GLY A 18 -16.87 18.96 1.98
CA GLY A 18 -17.85 19.28 0.92
C GLY A 18 -17.65 18.51 -0.40
N LEU A 19 -17.03 17.33 -0.36
CA LEU A 19 -16.88 16.46 -1.53
C LEU A 19 -18.07 15.49 -1.69
N PRO A 20 -18.41 15.08 -2.93
CA PRO A 20 -19.39 14.03 -3.14
C PRO A 20 -18.89 12.71 -2.54
N TYR A 21 -19.83 11.95 -1.99
CA TYR A 21 -19.58 10.59 -1.54
C TYR A 21 -19.69 9.65 -2.75
N THR A 22 -18.54 9.21 -3.28
CA THR A 22 -18.48 8.40 -4.50
C THR A 22 -17.83 7.05 -4.21
N VAL A 23 -18.65 5.99 -4.27
CA VAL A 23 -18.24 4.63 -3.91
C VAL A 23 -18.72 3.64 -4.96
N ASP A 24 -17.82 2.81 -5.46
CA ASP A 24 -18.19 1.61 -6.21
C ASP A 24 -18.20 0.41 -5.26
N THR A 25 -19.21 -0.46 -5.40
CA THR A 25 -19.23 -1.74 -4.71
C THR A 25 -18.73 -2.81 -5.67
N VAL A 26 -17.67 -3.50 -5.27
CA VAL A 26 -17.05 -4.56 -6.06
C VAL A 26 -17.83 -5.86 -5.82
N PRO A 27 -18.40 -6.48 -6.86
CA PRO A 27 -19.07 -7.77 -6.71
C PRO A 27 -18.07 -8.85 -6.32
N GLY A 28 -18.43 -9.70 -5.35
CA GLY A 28 -17.55 -10.79 -4.92
C GLY A 28 -17.99 -11.40 -3.60
N ILE A 29 -17.36 -12.52 -3.23
CA ILE A 29 -17.62 -13.22 -1.96
C ILE A 29 -17.14 -12.39 -0.76
N ASP A 30 -16.04 -11.68 -0.93
CA ASP A 30 -15.41 -10.89 0.11
C ASP A 30 -15.68 -9.39 -0.08
N GLU A 31 -16.96 -8.98 -0.05
CA GLU A 31 -17.43 -7.59 -0.26
C GLU A 31 -16.35 -6.53 -0.01
N THR A 32 -15.93 -5.86 -1.07
CA THR A 32 -14.98 -4.74 -1.03
C THR A 32 -15.59 -3.55 -1.78
N LYS A 33 -15.10 -2.35 -1.45
CA LYS A 33 -15.56 -1.09 -2.01
C LYS A 33 -14.35 -0.30 -2.48
N ILE A 34 -14.56 0.47 -3.53
CA ILE A 34 -13.60 1.47 -3.99
C ILE A 34 -14.15 2.84 -3.62
N LEU A 35 -13.40 3.54 -2.78
CA LEU A 35 -13.69 4.89 -2.31
C LEU A 35 -12.91 5.87 -3.17
N TRP A 36 -13.60 6.75 -3.89
CA TRP A 36 -12.96 7.71 -4.78
C TRP A 36 -12.60 8.99 -4.02
N ILE A 37 -11.31 9.25 -3.85
CA ILE A 37 -10.84 10.49 -3.20
C ILE A 37 -10.90 11.60 -4.26
N GLY A 38 -11.80 12.57 -4.05
CA GLY A 38 -12.07 13.60 -5.05
C GLY A 38 -12.87 13.06 -6.25
N PRO A 39 -12.73 13.67 -7.44
CA PRO A 39 -13.44 13.21 -8.64
C PRO A 39 -13.04 11.78 -9.05
N LYS A 40 -14.04 10.95 -9.35
CA LYS A 40 -13.82 9.65 -10.01
C LYS A 40 -13.32 9.88 -11.43
N ARG A 41 -12.17 9.29 -11.77
CA ARG A 41 -11.54 9.34 -13.10
C ARG A 41 -10.96 7.98 -13.44
N LEU A 42 -11.02 7.59 -14.70
CA LEU A 42 -10.63 6.25 -15.16
C LEU A 42 -9.47 6.29 -16.16
N GLU A 43 -9.09 7.48 -16.64
CA GLU A 43 -8.00 7.65 -17.62
C GLU A 43 -6.62 7.49 -16.98
N LYS A 44 -6.47 7.88 -15.71
CA LYS A 44 -5.27 7.71 -14.89
C LYS A 44 -5.72 7.37 -13.47
N VAL A 45 -5.36 6.20 -12.97
CA VAL A 45 -5.86 5.69 -11.70
C VAL A 45 -4.71 5.37 -10.76
N LEU A 46 -4.80 5.89 -9.54
CA LEU A 46 -3.98 5.48 -8.42
C LEU A 46 -4.81 4.52 -7.55
N PHE A 47 -4.48 3.23 -7.60
CA PHE A 47 -5.12 2.19 -6.80
C PHE A 47 -4.42 2.06 -5.45
N TYR A 48 -5.09 2.48 -4.38
CA TYR A 48 -4.50 2.62 -3.05
C TYR A 48 -4.99 1.57 -2.05
N CYS A 49 -4.05 0.90 -1.39
CA CYS A 49 -4.26 0.03 -0.23
C CYS A 49 -3.81 0.76 1.05
N HIS A 50 -4.72 1.03 1.98
CA HIS A 50 -4.40 1.77 3.22
C HIS A 50 -3.54 0.97 4.20
N GLY A 51 -2.85 1.64 5.14
CA GLY A 51 -2.14 1.00 6.24
C GLY A 51 -3.01 0.65 7.44
N GLY A 52 -2.43 0.63 8.64
CA GLY A 52 -3.14 0.28 9.87
C GLY A 52 -2.96 -1.16 10.35
N GLY A 53 -1.87 -1.83 9.94
CA GLY A 53 -1.47 -3.13 10.47
C GLY A 53 -2.49 -4.25 10.24
N TYR A 54 -3.32 -4.15 9.19
CA TYR A 54 -4.48 -5.02 8.96
C TYR A 54 -5.53 -5.06 10.08
N MET A 55 -5.41 -4.25 11.12
CA MET A 55 -6.32 -4.24 12.28
C MET A 55 -7.10 -2.93 12.42
N ILE A 56 -6.68 -1.88 11.73
CA ILE A 56 -7.23 -0.53 11.86
C ILE A 56 -7.76 -0.09 10.50
N SER A 57 -8.98 0.45 10.50
CA SER A 57 -9.58 1.15 9.34
C SER A 57 -8.69 2.32 8.89
N ALA A 58 -8.86 2.79 7.64
CA ALA A 58 -8.19 4.01 7.21
C ALA A 58 -8.61 5.21 8.08
N LEU A 59 -7.72 6.18 8.21
CA LEU A 59 -7.89 7.44 8.94
C LEU A 59 -8.08 8.60 7.95
N ASP A 60 -8.61 9.72 8.45
CA ASP A 60 -8.76 10.97 7.70
C ASP A 60 -7.45 11.45 7.05
N ALA A 61 -6.31 11.20 7.71
CA ALA A 61 -5.00 11.61 7.21
C ALA A 61 -4.61 10.92 5.89
N GLN A 62 -4.96 9.65 5.68
CA GLN A 62 -4.74 9.01 4.39
C GLN A 62 -5.56 9.72 3.29
N PHE A 63 -6.83 10.03 3.55
CA PHE A 63 -7.67 10.74 2.58
C PHE A 63 -7.14 12.16 2.29
N ASN A 64 -6.67 12.87 3.32
CA ASN A 64 -6.07 14.19 3.19
C ASN A 64 -4.79 14.17 2.35
N PHE A 65 -3.87 13.22 2.62
CA PHE A 65 -2.63 13.08 1.86
C PHE A 65 -2.89 12.87 0.37
N TYR A 66 -3.76 11.92 0.02
CA TYR A 66 -4.04 11.64 -1.38
C TYR A 66 -4.88 12.72 -2.07
N ARG A 67 -5.74 13.44 -1.33
CA ARG A 67 -6.43 14.61 -1.89
C ARG A 67 -5.45 15.75 -2.15
N TYR A 68 -4.48 15.97 -1.26
CA TYR A 68 -3.38 16.91 -1.49
C TYR A 68 -2.57 16.52 -2.73
N LEU A 69 -2.13 15.26 -2.84
CA LEU A 69 -1.42 14.75 -4.02
C LEU A 69 -2.23 15.01 -5.31
N GLN A 70 -3.52 14.68 -5.31
CA GLN A 70 -4.40 14.92 -6.46
C GLN A 70 -4.47 16.41 -6.84
N LEU A 71 -4.59 17.31 -5.86
CA LEU A 71 -4.61 18.75 -6.09
C LEU A 71 -3.29 19.28 -6.65
N GLU A 72 -2.15 18.82 -6.15
CA GLU A 72 -0.83 19.24 -6.66
C GLU A 72 -0.59 18.74 -8.09
N LEU A 73 -1.07 17.54 -8.43
CA LEU A 73 -1.04 17.03 -9.80
C LEU A 73 -1.97 17.84 -10.73
N GLU A 74 -3.16 18.23 -10.25
CA GLU A 74 -4.10 19.06 -11.00
C GLU A 74 -3.51 20.44 -11.35
N LYS A 75 -2.72 21.05 -10.45
CA LYS A 75 -1.98 22.30 -10.75
C LYS A 75 -0.98 22.14 -11.91
N ARG A 76 -0.55 20.91 -12.19
CA ARG A 76 0.35 20.55 -13.29
C ARG A 76 -0.39 20.03 -14.53
N GLY A 77 -1.72 20.13 -14.57
CA GLY A 77 -2.55 19.63 -15.67
C GLY A 77 -2.71 18.09 -15.69
N ILE A 78 -2.36 17.40 -14.60
CA ILE A 78 -2.43 15.95 -14.51
C ILE A 78 -3.66 15.58 -13.65
N HIS A 79 -4.64 14.95 -14.27
CA HIS A 79 -5.90 14.59 -13.62
C HIS A 79 -5.94 13.09 -13.29
N VAL A 80 -5.64 12.74 -12.03
CA VAL A 80 -5.64 11.36 -11.55
C VAL A 80 -6.89 11.08 -10.72
N GLY A 81 -7.50 9.91 -10.92
CA GLY A 81 -8.52 9.35 -10.05
C GLY A 81 -7.86 8.51 -8.96
N VAL A 82 -8.15 8.79 -7.69
CA VAL A 82 -7.59 8.03 -6.58
C VAL A 82 -8.63 7.05 -6.04
N ALA A 83 -8.40 5.77 -6.28
CA ALA A 83 -9.26 4.65 -5.94
C ALA A 83 -8.72 3.92 -4.70
N MET A 84 -9.19 4.27 -3.50
CA MET A 84 -8.83 3.55 -2.28
C MET A 84 -9.74 2.34 -2.09
N MET A 85 -9.18 1.13 -2.00
CA MET A 85 -9.97 -0.05 -1.65
C MET A 85 -10.21 -0.15 -0.14
N THR A 86 -11.38 -0.65 0.25
CA THR A 86 -11.62 -1.16 1.61
C THR A 86 -11.27 -2.63 1.68
N TYR A 87 -10.68 -3.11 2.76
CA TYR A 87 -10.50 -4.54 2.99
C TYR A 87 -10.88 -4.94 4.40
N LYS A 88 -11.18 -6.23 4.58
CA LYS A 88 -11.54 -6.85 5.85
C LYS A 88 -10.33 -6.91 6.78
N LEU A 89 -10.55 -6.76 8.08
CA LEU A 89 -9.49 -6.63 9.07
C LEU A 89 -9.28 -7.93 9.87
N LEU A 90 -8.10 -8.05 10.45
CA LEU A 90 -7.77 -9.04 11.47
C LEU A 90 -8.39 -8.64 12.82
N PRO A 91 -8.68 -9.62 13.70
CA PRO A 91 -8.51 -11.07 13.51
C PRO A 91 -9.66 -11.76 12.77
N GLU A 92 -10.76 -11.06 12.47
CA GLU A 92 -12.00 -11.64 11.94
C GLU A 92 -11.79 -12.27 10.56
N HIS A 93 -10.89 -11.72 9.75
CA HIS A 93 -10.61 -12.19 8.41
C HIS A 93 -9.11 -12.33 8.17
N GLN A 94 -8.66 -13.58 8.06
CA GLN A 94 -7.25 -13.94 7.86
C GLN A 94 -6.85 -13.88 6.39
N PHE A 95 -5.53 -13.91 6.15
CA PHE A 95 -4.97 -14.16 4.81
C PHE A 95 -5.58 -15.45 4.21
N PRO A 96 -5.90 -15.50 2.89
CA PRO A 96 -5.66 -14.47 1.88
C PRO A 96 -6.88 -13.57 1.58
N THR A 97 -7.75 -13.30 2.56
CA THR A 97 -8.98 -12.52 2.35
C THR A 97 -8.71 -11.15 1.75
N GLN A 98 -7.76 -10.40 2.32
CA GLN A 98 -7.39 -9.06 1.85
C GLN A 98 -6.82 -9.10 0.44
N LEU A 99 -6.02 -10.12 0.12
CA LEU A 99 -5.47 -10.34 -1.23
C LEU A 99 -6.58 -10.64 -2.25
N ARG A 100 -7.58 -11.48 -1.90
CA ARG A 100 -8.75 -11.69 -2.76
C ARG A 100 -9.47 -10.37 -3.04
N GLN A 101 -9.64 -9.54 -2.02
CA GLN A 101 -10.28 -8.22 -2.16
C GLN A 101 -9.47 -7.27 -3.03
N ALA A 102 -8.14 -7.23 -2.88
CA ALA A 102 -7.28 -6.41 -3.71
C ALA A 102 -7.32 -6.85 -5.18
N ARG A 103 -7.29 -8.17 -5.42
CA ARG A 103 -7.47 -8.77 -6.73
C ARG A 103 -8.82 -8.39 -7.35
N ASP A 104 -9.92 -8.55 -6.59
CA ASP A 104 -11.27 -8.26 -7.06
C ASP A 104 -11.46 -6.76 -7.38
N ALA A 105 -10.95 -5.88 -6.53
CA ALA A 105 -11.00 -4.43 -6.76
C ALA A 105 -10.20 -4.01 -7.99
N LEU A 106 -9.00 -4.57 -8.18
CA LEU A 106 -8.20 -4.33 -9.38
C LEU A 106 -8.88 -4.86 -10.65
N ALA A 107 -9.43 -6.08 -10.60
CA ALA A 107 -10.18 -6.66 -11.70
C ALA A 107 -11.41 -5.82 -12.05
N PHE A 108 -12.10 -5.27 -11.05
CA PHE A 108 -13.24 -4.38 -11.24
C PHE A 108 -12.85 -3.09 -11.97
N LEU A 109 -11.73 -2.46 -11.62
CA LEU A 109 -11.23 -1.27 -12.33
C LEU A 109 -10.94 -1.58 -13.81
N ILE A 110 -10.28 -2.72 -14.08
CA ILE A 110 -9.99 -3.16 -15.45
C ILE A 110 -11.27 -3.43 -16.24
N GLN A 111 -12.25 -4.11 -15.63
CA GLN A 111 -13.56 -4.37 -16.24
C GLN A 111 -14.37 -3.09 -16.47
N ALA A 112 -14.17 -2.06 -15.64
CA ALA A 112 -14.75 -0.74 -15.81
C ALA A 112 -14.09 0.09 -16.94
N GLY A 113 -13.08 -0.47 -17.63
CA GLY A 113 -12.42 0.15 -18.78
C GLY A 113 -11.09 0.84 -18.46
N VAL A 114 -10.56 0.70 -17.24
CA VAL A 114 -9.23 1.23 -16.91
C VAL A 114 -8.17 0.31 -17.51
N HIS A 115 -7.37 0.84 -18.44
CA HIS A 115 -6.24 0.11 -19.00
C HIS A 115 -5.16 -0.17 -17.93
N PRO A 116 -4.52 -1.35 -17.85
CA PRO A 116 -3.46 -1.63 -16.87
C PRO A 116 -2.34 -0.57 -16.84
N ARG A 117 -1.89 -0.11 -18.02
CA ARG A 117 -0.91 1.00 -18.15
C ARG A 117 -1.36 2.35 -17.60
N ASN A 118 -2.64 2.52 -17.31
CA ASN A 118 -3.16 3.73 -16.68
C ASN A 118 -3.27 3.60 -15.15
N ILE A 119 -2.96 2.43 -14.60
CA ILE A 119 -3.03 2.16 -13.16
C ILE A 119 -1.63 2.21 -12.56
N MET A 120 -1.46 3.04 -11.54
CA MET A 120 -0.37 2.89 -10.58
C MET A 120 -0.89 2.31 -9.27
N PHE A 121 -0.10 1.49 -8.60
CA PHE A 121 -0.37 1.04 -7.24
C PHE A 121 0.20 2.03 -6.24
N ALA A 122 -0.48 2.17 -5.11
CA ALA A 122 0.09 2.78 -3.93
C ALA A 122 -0.30 2.00 -2.68
N GLY A 123 0.57 1.99 -1.69
CA GLY A 123 0.25 1.43 -0.38
C GLY A 123 1.09 2.03 0.74
N GLU A 124 0.56 1.97 1.95
CA GLU A 124 1.24 2.42 3.17
C GLU A 124 1.30 1.28 4.18
N SER A 125 2.47 0.99 4.76
CA SER A 125 2.60 -0.02 5.82
C SER A 125 2.07 -1.40 5.42
N ALA A 126 1.05 -1.91 6.13
CA ALA A 126 0.32 -3.13 5.78
C ALA A 126 -0.36 -3.04 4.39
N GLY A 127 -0.79 -1.86 3.96
CA GLY A 127 -1.33 -1.66 2.62
C GLY A 127 -0.26 -1.77 1.53
N ALA A 128 0.96 -1.30 1.81
CA ALA A 128 2.10 -1.52 0.91
C ALA A 128 2.46 -3.01 0.83
N ASN A 129 2.37 -3.74 1.94
CA ASN A 129 2.47 -5.20 1.92
C ASN A 129 1.37 -5.84 1.06
N LEU A 130 0.13 -5.36 1.14
CA LEU A 130 -0.98 -5.85 0.30
C LEU A 130 -0.75 -5.57 -1.20
N VAL A 131 -0.13 -4.44 -1.55
CA VAL A 131 0.32 -4.16 -2.92
C VAL A 131 1.37 -5.20 -3.35
N ILE A 132 2.38 -5.47 -2.52
CA ILE A 132 3.42 -6.48 -2.81
C ILE A 132 2.79 -7.89 -2.95
N GLN A 133 1.83 -8.24 -2.09
CA GLN A 133 1.05 -9.48 -2.21
C GLN A 133 0.31 -9.56 -3.55
N THR A 134 -0.30 -8.46 -3.98
CA THR A 134 -1.06 -8.41 -5.24
C THR A 134 -0.14 -8.59 -6.44
N LEU A 135 1.00 -7.92 -6.47
CA LEU A 135 2.02 -8.10 -7.53
C LEU A 135 2.60 -9.52 -7.51
N SER A 136 2.90 -10.06 -6.32
CA SER A 136 3.36 -11.44 -6.17
C SER A 136 2.31 -12.44 -6.66
N HIS A 137 1.03 -12.18 -6.43
CA HIS A 137 -0.06 -13.02 -6.95
C HIS A 137 -0.15 -13.00 -8.47
N ILE A 138 0.13 -11.86 -9.10
CA ILE A 138 0.19 -11.75 -10.57
C ILE A 138 1.37 -12.56 -11.12
N LEU A 139 2.53 -12.53 -10.46
CA LEU A 139 3.73 -13.28 -10.88
C LEU A 139 3.63 -14.79 -10.63
N HIS A 140 3.08 -15.22 -9.49
CA HIS A 140 3.17 -16.61 -9.03
C HIS A 140 1.84 -17.35 -8.90
N CYS A 141 0.70 -16.66 -9.00
CA CYS A 141 -0.65 -17.22 -8.83
C CYS A 141 -0.81 -18.09 -7.56
N LEU A 142 -1.06 -17.45 -6.42
CA LEU A 142 -1.47 -18.16 -5.20
C LEU A 142 -2.73 -19.03 -5.47
N PRO A 143 -2.68 -20.37 -5.33
CA PRO A 143 -3.77 -21.26 -5.78
C PRO A 143 -5.13 -21.03 -5.10
N SER A 144 -5.12 -20.52 -3.87
CA SER A 144 -6.34 -20.21 -3.10
C SER A 144 -6.98 -18.87 -3.47
N VAL A 145 -6.37 -18.12 -4.39
CA VAL A 145 -6.86 -16.85 -4.92
C VAL A 145 -7.04 -17.01 -6.43
N GLN A 146 -8.18 -16.57 -6.93
CA GLN A 146 -8.46 -16.64 -8.36
C GLN A 146 -7.50 -15.69 -9.12
N PRO A 147 -6.86 -16.16 -10.22
CA PRO A 147 -5.92 -15.34 -10.98
C PRO A 147 -6.52 -14.02 -11.45
N LEU A 148 -5.68 -13.00 -11.59
CA LEU A 148 -6.02 -11.78 -12.30
C LEU A 148 -5.79 -12.00 -13.80
N LYS A 149 -6.85 -11.91 -14.60
CA LYS A 149 -6.73 -11.96 -16.06
C LYS A 149 -6.48 -10.56 -16.58
N LEU A 150 -5.25 -10.28 -17.00
CA LEU A 150 -4.94 -9.08 -17.76
C LEU A 150 -5.40 -9.28 -19.21
N THR A 151 -6.03 -8.26 -19.78
CA THR A 151 -6.48 -8.27 -21.18
C THR A 151 -5.38 -7.87 -22.16
N THR A 152 -4.20 -7.54 -21.64
CA THR A 152 -3.05 -7.01 -22.38
C THR A 152 -1.76 -7.59 -21.81
N ASP A 153 -0.74 -7.70 -22.65
CA ASP A 153 0.64 -8.00 -22.21
C ASP A 153 1.32 -6.78 -21.57
N GLU A 154 0.70 -5.60 -21.67
CA GLU A 154 1.17 -4.40 -21.00
C GLU A 154 0.93 -4.46 -19.49
N GLY A 155 1.98 -4.19 -18.71
CA GLY A 155 1.95 -4.06 -17.27
C GLY A 155 1.33 -2.75 -16.75
N PHE A 156 1.63 -2.45 -15.49
CA PHE A 156 1.14 -1.33 -14.72
C PHE A 156 2.10 -0.16 -14.74
N ARG A 157 1.55 1.04 -14.50
CA ARG A 157 2.31 2.27 -14.66
C ARG A 157 3.43 2.41 -13.64
N GLY A 158 3.15 2.13 -12.38
CA GLY A 158 4.14 2.28 -11.33
C GLY A 158 3.63 1.83 -9.96
N VAL A 159 4.52 1.80 -8.98
CA VAL A 159 4.23 1.38 -7.61
C VAL A 159 4.85 2.35 -6.62
N LEU A 160 4.02 2.91 -5.73
CA LEU A 160 4.46 3.71 -4.58
C LEU A 160 4.29 2.91 -3.27
N LEU A 161 5.38 2.66 -2.55
CA LEU A 161 5.38 1.97 -1.26
C LEU A 161 5.84 2.92 -0.15
N ILE A 162 4.94 3.29 0.74
CA ILE A 162 5.25 4.14 1.90
C ILE A 162 5.45 3.25 3.14
N SER A 163 6.66 3.24 3.68
CA SER A 163 7.11 2.46 4.84
C SER A 163 6.59 1.02 4.79
N PRO A 164 6.92 0.23 3.74
CA PRO A 164 6.28 -1.06 3.53
C PRO A 164 6.61 -2.05 4.65
N TRP A 165 5.59 -2.71 5.17
CA TRP A 165 5.79 -3.75 6.18
C TRP A 165 6.11 -5.07 5.49
N VAL A 166 7.31 -5.60 5.70
CA VAL A 166 7.84 -6.70 4.87
C VAL A 166 8.62 -7.76 5.64
N SER A 167 8.52 -7.76 6.97
CA SER A 167 9.38 -8.58 7.84
C SER A 167 8.60 -9.35 8.91
N MET A 168 7.46 -9.93 8.54
CA MET A 168 6.45 -10.44 9.48
C MET A 168 7.01 -11.50 10.44
N LYS A 169 7.77 -12.46 9.94
CA LYS A 169 8.40 -13.54 10.70
C LYS A 169 9.43 -12.98 11.66
N ALA A 170 10.37 -12.20 11.15
CA ALA A 170 11.41 -11.56 11.97
C ALA A 170 10.77 -10.72 13.09
N ASP A 171 9.74 -9.93 12.78
CA ASP A 171 9.02 -9.10 13.74
C ASP A 171 8.23 -9.92 14.77
N SER A 172 7.73 -11.10 14.40
CA SER A 172 7.02 -12.02 15.31
C SER A 172 7.93 -12.74 16.32
N GLU A 173 9.19 -12.92 15.94
CA GLU A 173 10.22 -13.68 16.65
C GLU A 173 11.19 -12.77 17.43
N LEU A 174 11.04 -11.44 17.32
CA LEU A 174 11.90 -10.47 18.01
C LEU A 174 12.02 -10.78 19.52
N PRO A 175 13.26 -10.99 20.02
CA PRO A 175 13.53 -11.17 21.44
C PRO A 175 13.06 -9.97 22.27
N TRP A 176 12.58 -10.23 23.49
CA TRP A 176 12.05 -9.19 24.38
C TRP A 176 12.97 -7.98 24.61
N PRO A 177 14.30 -8.14 24.81
CA PRO A 177 15.19 -6.98 24.96
C PRO A 177 15.25 -6.11 23.70
N LEU A 178 15.16 -6.71 22.52
CA LEU A 178 15.22 -6.01 21.23
C LEU A 178 13.90 -5.36 20.86
N LEU A 179 12.77 -5.82 21.42
CA LEU A 179 11.50 -5.14 21.23
C LEU A 179 11.60 -3.68 21.68
N HIS A 180 12.22 -3.38 22.83
CA HIS A 180 12.35 -2.00 23.32
C HIS A 180 13.37 -1.16 22.54
N ALA A 181 14.42 -1.78 22.00
CA ALA A 181 15.46 -1.09 21.26
C ALA A 181 15.00 -0.66 19.85
N LYS A 182 14.18 -1.48 19.18
CA LYS A 182 13.79 -1.29 17.77
C LYS A 182 12.85 -0.08 17.52
N HIS A 183 12.13 0.41 18.54
CA HIS A 183 11.16 1.51 18.39
C HIS A 183 11.38 2.67 19.36
N LYS A 184 12.58 2.84 19.92
CA LYS A 184 12.85 3.93 20.88
C LYS A 184 12.49 5.32 20.31
N TYR A 185 12.57 5.47 18.98
CA TYR A 185 12.34 6.72 18.27
C TYR A 185 11.18 6.67 17.28
N ASP A 186 10.50 5.52 17.16
CA ASP A 186 9.41 5.32 16.21
C ASP A 186 8.04 5.42 16.89
N ILE A 187 6.99 5.68 16.11
CA ILE A 187 5.60 5.73 16.57
C ILE A 187 4.98 4.34 16.75
N LEU A 188 5.59 3.29 16.20
CA LEU A 188 5.09 1.92 16.28
C LEU A 188 5.62 1.18 17.51
N SER A 189 4.73 0.61 18.31
CA SER A 189 5.15 -0.28 19.39
C SER A 189 5.52 -1.67 18.85
N SER A 190 6.78 -2.10 19.01
CA SER A 190 7.19 -3.45 18.59
C SER A 190 6.39 -4.57 19.28
N ARG A 191 5.82 -4.31 20.48
CA ARG A 191 4.93 -5.28 21.16
C ARG A 191 3.62 -5.47 20.40
N ILE A 192 3.03 -4.38 19.91
CA ILE A 192 1.81 -4.42 19.10
C ILE A 192 2.13 -5.08 17.77
N ILE A 193 3.20 -4.67 17.09
CA ILE A 193 3.66 -5.28 15.84
C ILE A 193 3.83 -6.79 15.98
N ARG A 194 4.53 -7.26 17.03
CA ARG A 194 4.70 -8.70 17.27
C ARG A 194 3.37 -9.45 17.44
N LEU A 195 2.40 -8.84 18.14
CA LEU A 195 1.06 -9.42 18.30
C LEU A 195 0.32 -9.51 16.95
N ILE A 196 0.41 -8.47 16.13
CA ILE A 196 -0.21 -8.45 14.81
C ILE A 196 0.44 -9.51 13.92
N CYS A 197 1.78 -9.62 13.88
CA CYS A 197 2.45 -10.66 13.10
C CYS A 197 2.00 -12.06 13.50
N ARG A 198 1.93 -12.35 14.82
CA ARG A 198 1.50 -13.65 15.31
C ARG A 198 0.04 -13.96 14.96
N THR A 199 -0.81 -12.94 14.95
CA THR A 199 -2.20 -13.08 14.50
C THR A 199 -2.25 -13.37 13.01
N LEU A 200 -1.58 -12.54 12.20
CA LEU A 200 -1.56 -12.62 10.74
C LEU A 200 -1.01 -13.96 10.25
N MET A 201 0.09 -14.45 10.84
CA MET A 201 0.79 -15.65 10.39
C MET A 201 0.25 -16.96 10.97
N LYS A 202 -0.73 -16.90 11.88
CA LYS A 202 -1.18 -18.07 12.64
C LYS A 202 -1.60 -19.25 11.75
N ASP A 203 -2.33 -18.94 10.68
CA ASP A 203 -2.98 -19.94 9.82
C ASP A 203 -2.43 -19.91 8.38
N ILE A 204 -1.27 -19.29 8.15
CA ILE A 204 -0.64 -19.21 6.83
C ILE A 204 0.18 -20.48 6.56
N PRO A 205 -0.12 -21.23 5.49
CA PRO A 205 0.72 -22.35 5.07
C PRO A 205 2.15 -21.91 4.79
N ARG A 206 3.15 -22.73 5.15
CA ARG A 206 4.57 -22.42 4.89
C ARG A 206 4.87 -22.18 3.42
N THR A 207 4.12 -22.80 2.51
CA THR A 207 4.25 -22.60 1.06
C THR A 207 3.81 -21.21 0.61
N ASP A 208 3.00 -20.52 1.40
CA ASP A 208 2.33 -19.28 1.03
C ASP A 208 2.95 -18.08 1.77
N ILE A 209 3.92 -18.32 2.66
CA ILE A 209 4.52 -17.29 3.51
C ILE A 209 5.15 -16.15 2.70
N ASN A 210 5.71 -16.47 1.52
CA ASN A 210 6.38 -15.50 0.65
C ASN A 210 5.45 -14.39 0.14
N PHE A 211 4.14 -14.64 0.08
CA PHE A 211 3.18 -13.60 -0.26
C PHE A 211 3.10 -12.55 0.85
N VAL A 212 3.04 -12.99 2.11
CA VAL A 212 2.85 -12.11 3.26
C VAL A 212 4.16 -11.54 3.78
N ASP A 213 5.25 -12.31 3.74
CA ASP A 213 6.57 -11.94 4.21
C ASP A 213 7.60 -12.03 3.06
N PRO A 214 7.66 -11.00 2.18
CA PRO A 214 8.42 -11.08 0.95
C PRO A 214 9.94 -11.20 1.16
N ILE A 215 10.48 -10.83 2.33
CA ILE A 215 11.91 -10.98 2.60
C ILE A 215 12.31 -12.42 2.98
N GLU A 216 11.33 -13.31 3.23
CA GLU A 216 11.57 -14.74 3.39
C GLU A 216 11.57 -15.47 2.04
N ALA A 217 11.15 -14.80 0.97
CA ALA A 217 11.07 -15.39 -0.36
C ALA A 217 12.46 -15.66 -0.97
N PRO A 218 12.55 -16.58 -1.96
CA PRO A 218 13.74 -16.75 -2.79
C PRO A 218 14.16 -15.41 -3.43
N LYS A 219 15.45 -15.21 -3.69
CA LYS A 219 15.95 -13.96 -4.29
C LYS A 219 15.31 -13.65 -5.65
N THR A 220 14.94 -14.70 -6.39
CA THR A 220 14.30 -14.64 -7.71
C THR A 220 12.78 -14.44 -7.64
N TRP A 221 12.22 -14.19 -6.45
CA TRP A 221 10.77 -14.09 -6.27
C TRP A 221 10.16 -12.94 -7.07
N PHE A 222 10.92 -11.88 -7.35
CA PHE A 222 10.43 -10.73 -8.11
C PHE A 222 10.96 -10.70 -9.55
N ASP A 223 11.52 -11.81 -10.05
CA ASP A 223 11.91 -11.91 -11.46
C ASP A 223 10.68 -11.71 -12.35
N GLY A 224 10.80 -10.85 -13.37
CA GLY A 224 9.69 -10.44 -14.25
C GLY A 224 8.90 -9.22 -13.76
N LEU A 225 9.23 -8.65 -12.59
CA LEU A 225 8.56 -7.44 -12.08
C LEU A 225 8.81 -6.22 -12.98
N ASP A 226 9.97 -6.14 -13.62
CA ASP A 226 10.34 -5.14 -14.64
C ASP A 226 9.41 -5.12 -15.87
N ASN A 227 8.87 -6.28 -16.24
CA ASN A 227 7.88 -6.40 -17.32
C ASN A 227 6.47 -6.00 -16.83
N LEU A 228 6.22 -6.15 -15.53
CA LEU A 228 4.92 -5.93 -14.92
C LEU A 228 4.70 -4.48 -14.46
N VAL A 229 5.73 -3.72 -14.12
CA VAL A 229 5.63 -2.37 -13.58
C VAL A 229 6.74 -1.50 -14.19
N ASP A 230 6.45 -0.26 -14.61
CA ASP A 230 7.50 0.58 -15.22
C ASP A 230 8.47 1.18 -14.20
N ARG A 231 7.95 1.64 -13.05
CA ARG A 231 8.72 2.38 -12.04
C ARG A 231 8.25 2.05 -10.63
N ILE A 232 9.19 1.95 -9.70
CA ILE A 232 8.90 1.70 -8.28
C ILE A 232 9.55 2.78 -7.42
N LEU A 233 8.77 3.42 -6.56
CA LEU A 233 9.24 4.32 -5.52
C LEU A 233 8.92 3.74 -4.14
N ILE A 234 9.93 3.67 -3.29
CA ILE A 234 9.83 3.26 -1.90
C ILE A 234 10.24 4.46 -1.04
N THR A 235 9.46 4.79 -0.03
CA THR A 235 9.80 5.84 0.93
C THR A 235 9.76 5.28 2.34
N TYR A 236 10.69 5.65 3.21
CA TYR A 236 10.71 5.20 4.60
C TYR A 236 11.45 6.18 5.51
N GLY A 237 11.17 6.16 6.80
CA GLY A 237 11.86 6.95 7.81
C GLY A 237 13.22 6.39 8.20
N GLU A 238 14.15 7.25 8.59
CA GLU A 238 15.42 6.83 9.20
C GLU A 238 15.23 6.16 10.57
N LEU A 239 14.30 6.69 11.37
CA LEU A 239 14.03 6.26 12.73
C LEU A 239 12.95 5.18 12.82
N GLU A 240 12.34 4.80 11.69
CA GLU A 240 11.28 3.79 11.68
C GLU A 240 11.83 2.39 11.96
N GLY A 241 11.09 1.60 12.74
CA GLY A 241 11.46 0.23 13.09
C GLY A 241 11.49 -0.70 11.88
N PHE A 242 10.78 -0.38 10.81
CA PHE A 242 10.75 -1.17 9.57
C PHE A 242 11.90 -0.88 8.60
N ALA A 243 12.69 0.19 8.82
CA ALA A 243 13.75 0.60 7.91
C ALA A 243 14.71 -0.54 7.50
N PRO A 244 15.17 -1.43 8.41
CA PRO A 244 16.03 -2.55 8.00
C PRO A 244 15.36 -3.53 7.03
N GLY A 245 14.06 -3.79 7.20
CA GLY A 245 13.28 -4.64 6.30
C GLY A 245 13.07 -3.98 4.95
N VAL A 246 12.77 -2.67 4.94
CA VAL A 246 12.62 -1.88 3.70
C VAL A 246 13.93 -1.84 2.91
N GLN A 247 15.06 -1.59 3.57
CA GLN A 247 16.39 -1.61 2.95
C GLN A 247 16.73 -2.98 2.37
N LEU A 248 16.40 -4.06 3.09
CA LEU A 248 16.62 -5.42 2.61
C LEU A 248 15.77 -5.72 1.37
N LEU A 249 14.47 -5.36 1.39
CA LEU A 249 13.60 -5.50 0.22
C LEU A 249 14.18 -4.75 -0.98
N TYR A 250 14.58 -3.49 -0.80
CA TYR A 250 15.13 -2.68 -1.88
C TYR A 250 16.42 -3.27 -2.46
N GLU A 251 17.46 -3.45 -1.63
CA GLU A 251 18.80 -3.81 -2.12
C GLU A 251 18.90 -5.26 -2.61
N LYS A 252 18.18 -6.19 -1.97
CA LYS A 252 18.33 -7.63 -2.24
C LYS A 252 17.30 -8.17 -3.22
N TYR A 253 16.11 -7.56 -3.28
CA TYR A 253 14.99 -8.11 -4.04
C TYR A 253 14.60 -7.25 -5.22
N LEU A 254 14.40 -5.94 -5.04
CA LEU A 254 13.82 -5.10 -6.11
C LEU A 254 14.89 -4.51 -7.04
N LYS A 255 15.94 -3.91 -6.49
CA LYS A 255 17.03 -3.30 -7.26
C LYS A 255 17.75 -4.26 -8.23
N PRO A 256 17.95 -5.56 -7.89
CA PRO A 256 18.59 -6.49 -8.83
C PRO A 256 17.71 -6.93 -10.00
N CYS A 257 16.38 -6.83 -9.90
CA CYS A 257 15.44 -7.38 -10.88
C CYS A 257 14.59 -6.31 -11.61
N HIS A 258 14.79 -5.03 -11.32
CA HIS A 258 14.02 -3.94 -11.91
C HIS A 258 14.87 -2.67 -12.03
N GLU A 259 14.92 -2.09 -13.24
CA GLU A 259 15.87 -1.02 -13.58
C GLU A 259 15.52 0.34 -12.97
N ASP A 260 14.23 0.71 -12.90
CA ASP A 260 13.78 1.98 -12.29
C ASP A 260 13.11 1.76 -10.92
N VAL A 261 13.93 1.40 -9.93
CA VAL A 261 13.53 1.36 -8.51
C VAL A 261 14.30 2.42 -7.74
N LYS A 262 13.58 3.25 -6.99
CA LYS A 262 14.16 4.27 -6.09
C LYS A 262 13.69 4.04 -4.66
N ALA A 263 14.62 4.24 -3.73
CA ALA A 263 14.34 4.23 -2.31
C ALA A 263 14.75 5.59 -1.71
N LEU A 264 13.79 6.29 -1.10
CA LEU A 264 14.00 7.59 -0.46
C LEU A 264 13.84 7.44 1.06
N GLN A 265 14.91 7.75 1.79
CA GLN A 265 14.89 7.74 3.25
C GLN A 265 14.69 9.16 3.78
N GLN A 266 13.64 9.39 4.57
CA GLN A 266 13.46 10.65 5.28
C GLN A 266 14.39 10.67 6.50
N ARG A 267 15.35 11.59 6.49
CA ARG A 267 16.18 11.88 7.66
C ARG A 267 15.30 12.24 8.85
N ASP A 268 15.60 11.68 10.01
CA ASP A 268 14.82 11.82 11.26
C ASP A 268 13.33 11.41 11.15
N GLY A 269 12.92 10.79 10.03
CA GLY A 269 11.55 10.38 9.77
C GLY A 269 11.18 9.10 10.53
N VAL A 270 9.91 8.97 10.91
CA VAL A 270 9.33 7.80 11.58
C VAL A 270 8.43 7.01 10.63
N HIS A 271 7.84 5.90 11.10
CA HIS A 271 6.99 5.04 10.26
C HIS A 271 5.80 5.80 9.68
N GLY A 272 5.64 5.76 8.34
CA GLY A 272 4.53 6.41 7.65
C GLY A 272 4.59 7.94 7.65
N ASP A 273 5.79 8.51 7.80
CA ASP A 273 6.01 9.97 7.93
C ASP A 273 5.20 10.82 6.93
N PRO A 274 5.16 10.52 5.61
CA PRO A 274 4.37 11.31 4.65
C PRO A 274 2.89 11.45 5.03
N ILE A 275 2.27 10.40 5.57
CA ILE A 275 0.88 10.42 6.02
C ILE A 275 0.76 11.11 7.39
N LEU A 276 1.73 10.90 8.29
CA LEU A 276 1.71 11.49 9.63
C LEU A 276 1.76 13.02 9.62
N LYS A 277 2.40 13.65 8.63
CA LYS A 277 2.35 15.11 8.47
C LYS A 277 0.92 15.64 8.39
N PHE A 278 0.00 14.87 7.79
CA PHE A 278 -1.42 15.19 7.70
C PHE A 278 -2.20 14.84 8.98
N VAL A 279 -1.73 13.87 9.77
CA VAL A 279 -2.25 13.63 11.13
C VAL A 279 -1.95 14.85 12.02
N TRP A 280 -0.71 15.34 11.96
CA TRP A 280 -0.23 16.46 12.78
C TRP A 280 -0.54 17.84 12.20
N LYS A 281 -1.12 17.90 10.99
CA LYS A 281 -1.45 19.14 10.27
C LYS A 281 -0.22 20.06 10.15
N GLN A 282 0.93 19.47 9.84
CA GLN A 282 2.17 20.22 9.64
C GLN A 282 2.08 21.05 8.36
N GLU A 283 2.58 22.28 8.43
CA GLU A 283 2.74 23.14 7.24
C GLU A 283 3.96 22.73 6.42
N ASP A 284 5.04 22.36 7.10
CA ASP A 284 6.23 21.79 6.49
C ASP A 284 6.01 20.30 6.17
N LEU A 285 5.92 19.99 4.89
CA LEU A 285 5.70 18.64 4.39
C LEU A 285 7.01 17.85 4.17
N GLY A 286 8.16 18.41 4.56
CA GLY A 286 9.47 17.80 4.40
C GLY A 286 9.86 17.59 2.92
N GLU A 287 10.84 16.73 2.69
CA GLU A 287 11.37 16.49 1.34
C GLU A 287 10.65 15.34 0.62
N ILE A 288 10.17 14.33 1.36
CA ILE A 288 9.55 13.15 0.77
C ILE A 288 8.18 13.45 0.15
N VAL A 289 7.33 14.28 0.77
CA VAL A 289 5.99 14.55 0.22
C VAL A 289 6.08 15.25 -1.14
N PRO A 290 6.85 16.35 -1.32
CA PRO A 290 7.11 16.94 -2.63
C PRO A 290 7.74 15.94 -3.62
N ALA A 291 8.71 15.13 -3.18
CA ALA A 291 9.34 14.12 -4.04
C ALA A 291 8.35 13.05 -4.53
N ILE A 292 7.37 12.64 -3.71
CA ILE A 292 6.27 11.77 -4.13
C ILE A 292 5.42 12.47 -5.19
N VAL A 293 5.04 13.74 -4.98
CA VAL A 293 4.25 14.50 -5.97
C VAL A 293 4.99 14.58 -7.30
N ASP A 294 6.28 14.91 -7.28
CA ASP A 294 7.12 15.01 -8.47
C ASP A 294 7.23 13.66 -9.18
N TRP A 295 7.52 12.59 -8.45
CA TRP A 295 7.63 11.25 -9.02
C TRP A 295 6.32 10.77 -9.65
N VAL A 296 5.17 11.00 -9.00
CA VAL A 296 3.85 10.65 -9.57
C VAL A 296 3.53 11.53 -10.78
N ALA A 297 3.92 12.80 -10.77
CA ALA A 297 3.74 13.68 -11.93
C ALA A 297 4.54 13.15 -13.13
N GLU A 298 5.84 12.87 -12.96
CA GLU A 298 6.67 12.27 -14.01
C GLU A 298 6.09 10.96 -14.53
N LEU A 299 5.58 10.13 -13.62
CA LEU A 299 4.97 8.85 -13.94
C LEU A 299 3.79 9.02 -14.91
N PHE A 300 2.96 10.03 -14.76
CA PHE A 300 1.76 10.23 -15.60
C PHE A 300 1.93 11.24 -16.74
N MET A 301 3.09 11.88 -16.89
CA MET A 301 3.41 12.78 -18.01
C MET A 301 4.01 12.04 -19.20
N ASN A 302 4.87 11.05 -18.92
CA ASN A 302 5.42 10.14 -19.92
C ASN A 302 4.43 9.03 -20.25
#